data_AF-A0A9Q3GIM6-F1
#
_entry.id   AF-A0A9Q3GIM6-F1
#
_cell.length_a   1.000
_cell.length_b   1.000
_cell.length_c   1.000
_cell.angle_alpha   90.00
_cell.angle_beta   90.00
_cell.angle_gamma   90.00
#
_symmetry.space_group_name_H-M   'P 1'
#
loop_
_entity.id
_entity.type
_entity.pdbx_description
1 polymer ?
#
loop_
_entity_poly.entity_id
_entity_poly.type
_entity_poly.pdbx_seq_one_letter_code
_entity_poly.pdbx_strand_id
1 'polypeptide(L)'
;MESYSHLPQLSNVQFDLSKIQDAQLRKTKPNRGKGYTAGNSCITEVLIDNKPTKLLLDPGSPFSCVGKSFLKTCAPDFEDQLLPIDGIKFNYESNLMKALGISDTTVIFPDINGNLRITVEFVAMENCSSTHFIFGNDYFIMYGIDLHNNKDR
;
A
#
# COMPACT_ATOMS: atom_id res chain seq x y z
N MET A 1 11.30 14.13 -27.82
CA MET A 1 11.25 12.66 -27.90
C MET A 1 12.21 12.15 -26.84
N GLU A 2 11.70 11.94 -25.63
CA GLU A 2 12.51 11.59 -24.45
C GLU A 2 12.72 10.08 -24.40
N SER A 3 13.98 9.66 -24.33
CA SER A 3 14.39 8.27 -24.18
C SER A 3 14.48 7.94 -22.70
N TYR A 4 13.46 7.27 -22.16
CA TYR A 4 13.54 6.66 -20.84
C TYR A 4 14.32 5.34 -20.96
N SER A 5 15.54 5.31 -20.42
CA SER A 5 16.37 4.10 -20.40
C SER A 5 15.87 3.14 -19.32
N HIS A 6 15.28 2.01 -19.71
CA HIS A 6 14.83 0.91 -18.84
C HIS A 6 15.96 -0.03 -18.38
N LEU A 7 17.19 0.45 -18.26
CA LEU A 7 18.28 -0.35 -17.70
C LEU A 7 18.36 -0.10 -16.19
N PRO A 8 18.50 -1.13 -15.34
CA PRO A 8 18.90 -0.89 -13.95
C PRO A 8 20.19 -0.08 -13.98
N GLN A 9 20.30 0.97 -13.16
CA GLN A 9 21.54 1.71 -12.99
C GLN A 9 22.62 0.75 -12.45
N LEU A 10 23.31 0.05 -13.35
CA LEU A 10 24.58 -0.59 -13.06
C LEU A 10 25.61 0.52 -13.00
N SER A 11 25.58 1.27 -11.92
CA SER A 11 26.61 2.24 -11.64
C SER A 11 27.88 1.43 -11.34
N ASN A 12 28.92 1.56 -12.17
CA ASN A 12 30.29 1.14 -11.86
C ASN A 12 30.86 1.98 -10.70
N VAL A 13 30.12 2.04 -9.58
CA VAL A 13 30.49 2.80 -8.40
C VAL A 13 31.42 1.90 -7.62
N GLN A 14 32.70 2.26 -7.69
CA GLN A 14 33.67 1.77 -6.73
C GLN A 14 33.23 2.28 -5.35
N PHE A 15 32.61 1.41 -4.56
CA PHE A 15 32.10 1.77 -3.24
C PHE A 15 33.26 2.21 -2.35
N ASP A 16 33.27 3.48 -1.96
CA ASP A 16 34.22 4.02 -1.01
C ASP A 16 33.84 3.55 0.41
N LEU A 17 34.43 2.43 0.82
CA LEU A 17 34.20 1.82 2.13
C LEU A 17 34.65 2.72 3.29
N SER A 18 35.45 3.76 3.04
CA SER A 18 35.87 4.71 4.08
C SER A 18 34.74 5.63 4.56
N LYS A 19 33.62 5.66 3.84
CA LYS A 19 32.44 6.52 4.14
C LYS A 19 31.27 5.78 4.77
N ILE A 20 31.48 4.54 5.22
CA ILE A 20 30.44 3.78 5.91
C ILE A 20 30.21 4.40 7.29
N GLN A 21 28.97 4.79 7.56
CA GLN A 21 28.53 5.26 8.87
C GLN A 21 27.35 4.41 9.33
N ASP A 22 27.29 4.16 10.63
CA ASP A 22 26.15 3.46 11.22
C ASP A 22 24.88 4.31 11.12
N ALA A 23 23.78 3.68 10.73
CA ALA A 23 22.48 4.34 10.71
C ALA A 23 22.04 4.71 12.13
N GLN A 24 21.55 5.93 12.31
CA GLN A 24 21.02 6.38 13.58
C GLN A 24 19.69 5.68 13.90
N LEU A 25 19.63 5.03 15.06
CA LEU A 25 18.40 4.43 15.55
C LEU A 25 17.40 5.51 15.97
N ARG A 26 16.21 5.48 15.38
CA ARG A 26 15.10 6.37 15.77
C ARG A 26 14.30 5.83 16.95
N LYS A 27 14.36 4.52 17.26
CA LYS A 27 13.65 3.87 18.37
C LYS A 27 14.60 3.02 19.21
N THR A 28 14.22 2.71 20.44
CA THR A 28 14.97 1.77 21.30
C THR A 28 15.07 0.42 20.61
N LYS A 29 16.31 -0.06 20.44
CA LYS A 29 16.57 -1.36 19.84
C LYS A 29 16.09 -2.46 20.81
N PRO A 30 15.29 -3.44 20.35
CA PRO A 30 15.00 -4.63 21.15
C PRO A 30 16.28 -5.37 21.52
N ASN A 31 16.19 -6.27 22.50
CA ASN A 31 17.30 -7.15 22.88
C ASN A 31 17.88 -7.86 21.64
N ARG A 32 19.19 -8.16 21.68
CA ARG A 32 19.86 -8.89 20.59
C ARG A 32 19.07 -10.16 20.25
N GLY A 33 18.85 -10.38 18.94
CA GLY A 33 18.03 -11.49 18.44
C GLY A 33 16.52 -11.24 18.47
N LYS A 34 16.03 -10.13 19.03
CA LYS A 34 14.59 -9.78 19.11
C LYS A 34 14.20 -8.61 18.18
N GLY A 35 15.00 -8.30 17.16
CA GLY A 35 14.74 -7.18 16.24
C GLY A 35 13.35 -7.23 15.58
N TYR A 36 12.84 -8.44 15.30
CA TYR A 36 11.51 -8.67 14.73
C TYR A 36 10.35 -8.14 15.59
N THR A 37 10.59 -7.87 16.87
CA THR A 37 9.58 -7.29 17.79
C THR A 37 9.45 -5.77 17.68
N ALA A 38 10.33 -5.09 16.93
CA ALA A 38 10.24 -3.65 16.73
C ALA A 38 9.20 -3.23 15.68
N GLY A 39 8.68 -4.19 14.91
CA GLY A 39 7.69 -3.94 13.87
C GLY A 39 6.31 -3.61 14.46
N ASN A 40 5.67 -2.60 13.91
CA ASN A 40 4.24 -2.31 14.08
C ASN A 40 3.56 -2.46 12.72
N SER A 41 2.22 -2.54 12.69
CA SER A 41 1.51 -2.54 11.41
C SER A 41 1.64 -1.17 10.71
N CYS A 42 1.62 -1.18 9.39
CA CYS A 42 1.47 0.03 8.56
C CYS A 42 -0.02 0.32 8.27
N ILE A 43 -0.90 -0.08 9.18
CA ILE A 43 -2.34 0.19 9.05
C ILE A 43 -2.60 1.60 9.55
N THR A 44 -3.21 2.42 8.71
CA THR A 44 -3.71 3.75 9.06
C THR A 44 -5.23 3.77 8.97
N GLU A 45 -5.83 4.74 9.65
CA GLU A 45 -7.24 5.07 9.47
C GLU A 45 -7.37 6.16 8.40
N VAL A 46 -8.29 5.95 7.47
CA VAL A 46 -8.66 6.88 6.39
C VAL A 46 -10.18 7.08 6.40
N LEU A 47 -10.68 8.09 5.70
CA LEU A 47 -12.11 8.22 5.45
C LEU A 47 -12.42 7.70 4.05
N ILE A 48 -13.35 6.76 3.97
CA ILE A 48 -13.99 6.28 2.73
C ILE A 48 -15.49 6.44 2.93
N ASP A 49 -16.18 7.11 2.00
CA ASP A 49 -17.61 7.46 2.17
C ASP A 49 -17.90 8.16 3.52
N ASN A 50 -17.01 9.06 3.94
CA ASN A 50 -17.05 9.75 5.25
C ASN A 50 -17.02 8.83 6.48
N LYS A 51 -16.67 7.56 6.33
CA LYS A 51 -16.55 6.58 7.42
C LYS A 51 -15.08 6.26 7.70
N PRO A 52 -14.65 6.28 8.98
CA PRO A 52 -13.34 5.78 9.38
C PRO A 52 -13.15 4.32 8.95
N THR A 53 -12.10 4.06 8.19
CA THR A 53 -11.84 2.79 7.53
C THR A 53 -10.36 2.45 7.61
N LYS A 54 -10.05 1.16 7.82
CA LYS A 54 -8.67 0.67 7.90
C LYS A 54 -8.08 0.49 6.52
N LEU A 55 -6.88 1.02 6.32
CA LEU A 55 -6.08 0.90 5.11
C LEU A 55 -4.66 0.46 5.50
N LEU A 56 -4.18 -0.66 4.95
CA LEU A 56 -2.78 -1.05 5.04
C LEU A 56 -2.00 -0.35 3.94
N LEU A 57 -0.94 0.33 4.33
CA LEU A 57 0.08 0.86 3.43
C LEU A 57 1.10 -0.25 3.13
N ASP A 58 0.98 -0.90 1.97
CA ASP A 58 1.77 -2.08 1.61
C ASP A 58 2.51 -1.92 0.27
N PRO A 59 3.74 -1.38 0.29
CA PRO A 59 4.60 -1.34 -0.89
C PRO A 59 5.01 -2.73 -1.41
N GLY A 60 4.81 -3.79 -0.61
CA GLY A 60 5.04 -5.17 -1.02
C GLY A 60 3.95 -5.72 -1.95
N SER A 61 2.76 -5.11 -1.96
CA SER A 61 1.69 -5.46 -2.88
C SER A 61 1.86 -4.72 -4.21
N PRO A 62 1.90 -5.40 -5.38
CA PRO A 62 2.05 -4.73 -6.66
C PRO A 62 0.83 -3.90 -7.08
N PHE A 63 -0.34 -4.16 -6.50
CA PHE A 63 -1.60 -3.46 -6.80
C PHE A 63 -2.42 -3.22 -5.54
N SER A 64 -3.31 -2.24 -5.60
CA SER A 64 -4.27 -1.94 -4.55
C SER A 64 -5.47 -2.86 -4.63
N CYS A 65 -5.89 -3.46 -3.52
CA CYS A 65 -7.02 -4.40 -3.50
C CYS A 65 -7.79 -4.40 -2.18
N VAL A 66 -8.96 -5.02 -2.20
CA VAL A 66 -9.83 -5.19 -1.03
C VAL A 66 -10.60 -6.50 -1.12
N GLY A 67 -10.78 -7.17 0.03
CA GLY A 67 -11.60 -8.38 0.09
C GLY A 67 -13.09 -8.08 0.02
N LYS A 68 -13.84 -8.88 -0.73
CA LYS A 68 -15.30 -8.79 -0.91
C LYS A 68 -16.04 -8.57 0.41
N SER A 69 -15.75 -9.40 1.40
CA SER A 69 -16.43 -9.36 2.69
C SER A 69 -16.22 -8.04 3.42
N PHE A 70 -15.03 -7.45 3.31
CA PHE A 70 -14.71 -6.17 3.92
C PHE A 70 -15.24 -4.99 3.10
N LEU A 71 -15.13 -5.02 1.77
CA LEU A 71 -15.70 -3.99 0.91
C LEU A 71 -17.21 -3.84 1.16
N LYS A 72 -17.93 -4.96 1.31
CA LYS A 72 -19.37 -4.97 1.61
C LYS A 72 -19.74 -4.27 2.92
N THR A 73 -18.85 -4.19 3.91
CA THR A 73 -19.13 -3.45 5.15
C THR A 73 -19.03 -1.93 4.97
N CYS A 74 -18.26 -1.49 3.98
CA CYS A 74 -18.01 -0.08 3.70
C CYS A 74 -18.97 0.45 2.62
N ALA A 75 -19.20 -0.34 1.58
CA ALA A 75 -20.07 -0.07 0.44
C ALA A 75 -20.94 -1.31 0.14
N PRO A 76 -22.12 -1.46 0.76
CA PRO A 76 -22.95 -2.66 0.62
C PRO A 76 -23.40 -2.98 -0.81
N ASP A 77 -23.56 -1.95 -1.65
CA ASP A 77 -24.07 -2.03 -3.02
C ASP A 77 -22.95 -2.01 -4.08
N PHE A 78 -21.71 -2.34 -3.69
CA PHE A 78 -20.55 -2.25 -4.57
C PHE A 78 -20.64 -3.16 -5.80
N GLU A 79 -21.32 -4.32 -5.69
CA GLU A 79 -21.34 -5.35 -6.74
C GLU A 79 -21.91 -4.81 -8.06
N ASP A 80 -22.93 -3.96 -7.99
CA ASP A 80 -23.56 -3.34 -9.17
C ASP A 80 -22.75 -2.18 -9.76
N GLN A 81 -21.73 -1.72 -9.04
CA GLN A 81 -20.91 -0.55 -9.36
C GLN A 81 -19.49 -0.94 -9.79
N LEU A 82 -19.16 -2.23 -9.75
CA LEU A 82 -17.85 -2.72 -10.15
C LEU A 82 -17.64 -2.47 -11.65
N LEU A 83 -16.50 -1.86 -11.98
CA LEU A 83 -16.04 -1.80 -13.35
C LEU A 83 -15.52 -3.19 -13.76
N PRO A 84 -15.72 -3.60 -15.02
CA PRO A 84 -15.31 -4.92 -15.49
C PRO A 84 -13.78 -5.06 -15.45
N ILE A 85 -13.33 -6.28 -15.18
CA ILE A 85 -11.91 -6.65 -15.20
C ILE A 85 -11.76 -7.94 -15.99
N ASP A 86 -11.01 -7.90 -17.10
CA ASP A 86 -10.92 -9.03 -18.02
C ASP A 86 -9.46 -9.36 -18.37
N GLY A 87 -9.16 -10.66 -18.43
CA GLY A 87 -7.89 -11.17 -18.91
C GLY A 87 -6.68 -11.04 -17.96
N ILE A 88 -6.85 -10.50 -16.75
CA ILE A 88 -5.74 -10.30 -15.79
C ILE A 88 -5.78 -11.38 -14.69
N LYS A 89 -4.62 -12.00 -14.43
CA LYS A 89 -4.42 -12.89 -13.28
C LYS A 89 -3.74 -12.13 -12.15
N PHE A 90 -4.36 -12.16 -10.98
CA PHE A 90 -3.81 -11.57 -9.76
C PHE A 90 -3.21 -12.67 -8.90
N ASN A 91 -1.93 -12.55 -8.59
CA ASN A 91 -1.25 -13.43 -7.65
C ASN A 91 -0.99 -12.66 -6.36
N TYR A 92 -1.45 -13.19 -5.23
CA TYR A 92 -1.21 -12.64 -3.90
C TYR A 92 -0.82 -13.78 -2.97
N GLU A 93 0.31 -13.66 -2.27
CA GLU A 93 0.84 -14.70 -1.37
C GLU A 93 0.84 -16.12 -1.97
N SER A 94 1.25 -16.26 -3.24
CA SER A 94 1.28 -17.52 -4.01
C SER A 94 -0.08 -18.16 -4.33
N ASN A 95 -1.18 -17.50 -3.95
CA ASN A 95 -2.53 -17.91 -4.31
C ASN A 95 -3.01 -17.12 -5.53
N LEU A 96 -3.72 -17.84 -6.41
CA LEU A 96 -4.46 -17.19 -7.48
C LEU A 96 -5.68 -16.49 -6.87
N MET A 97 -5.74 -15.18 -7.04
CA MET A 97 -6.84 -14.36 -6.56
C MET A 97 -7.93 -14.28 -7.62
N LYS A 98 -9.17 -14.43 -7.20
CA LYS A 98 -10.33 -14.24 -8.07
C LYS A 98 -10.82 -12.80 -7.94
N ALA A 99 -10.47 -11.99 -8.93
CA ALA A 99 -10.98 -10.63 -9.05
C ALA A 99 -12.46 -10.65 -9.46
N LEU A 100 -13.24 -9.77 -8.86
CA LEU A 100 -14.66 -9.55 -9.15
C LEU A 100 -14.86 -8.36 -10.08
N GLY A 101 -13.97 -7.37 -10.01
CA GLY A 101 -14.03 -6.11 -10.73
C GLY A 101 -13.17 -5.06 -10.06
N ILE A 102 -13.24 -3.83 -10.56
CA ILE A 102 -12.57 -2.67 -9.99
C ILE A 102 -13.58 -1.81 -9.24
N SER A 103 -13.25 -1.46 -8.00
CA SER A 103 -13.99 -0.50 -7.19
C SER A 103 -13.24 0.83 -7.19
N ASP A 104 -13.80 1.83 -7.86
CA ASP A 104 -13.35 3.21 -7.79
C ASP A 104 -13.74 3.80 -6.42
N THR A 105 -12.75 4.11 -5.59
CA THR A 105 -12.95 4.56 -4.22
C THR A 105 -12.19 5.85 -3.94
N THR A 106 -12.90 6.87 -3.46
CA THR A 106 -12.24 8.07 -2.90
C THR A 106 -11.75 7.78 -1.48
N VAL A 107 -10.43 7.88 -1.29
CA VAL A 107 -9.74 7.72 -0.02
C VAL A 107 -9.28 9.09 0.47
N ILE A 108 -9.62 9.43 1.72
CA ILE A 108 -9.18 10.67 2.36
C ILE A 108 -8.26 10.33 3.52
N PHE A 109 -7.00 10.77 3.43
CA PHE A 109 -6.03 10.72 4.50
C PHE A 109 -6.18 11.97 5.38
N PRO A 110 -6.60 11.83 6.64
CA PRO A 110 -6.64 12.96 7.55
C PRO A 110 -5.22 13.44 7.92
N ASP A 111 -5.00 14.75 7.91
CA ASP A 111 -3.79 15.40 8.44
C ASP A 111 -4.13 16.70 9.16
N ILE A 112 -3.31 17.06 10.15
CA ILE A 112 -3.45 18.29 10.93
C ILE A 112 -3.33 19.56 10.06
N ASN A 113 -2.58 19.52 8.96
CA ASN A 113 -2.38 20.66 8.06
C ASN A 113 -3.34 20.66 6.87
N GLY A 114 -4.24 19.67 6.78
CA GLY A 114 -5.23 19.56 5.72
C GLY A 114 -5.32 18.14 5.16
N ASN A 115 -6.55 17.70 4.89
CA ASN A 115 -6.79 16.35 4.42
C ASN A 115 -6.30 16.15 2.98
N LEU A 116 -5.67 15.01 2.72
CA LEU A 116 -5.28 14.59 1.37
C LEU A 116 -6.34 13.66 0.80
N ARG A 117 -6.87 13.96 -0.39
CA ARG A 117 -7.83 13.11 -1.10
C ARG A 117 -7.14 12.44 -2.29
N ILE A 118 -7.31 11.13 -2.42
CA ILE A 118 -6.82 10.33 -3.54
C ILE A 118 -7.97 9.45 -4.03
N THR A 119 -8.17 9.38 -5.34
CA THR A 119 -9.06 8.37 -5.94
C THR A 119 -8.24 7.13 -6.25
N VAL A 120 -8.68 5.98 -5.74
CA VAL A 120 -7.99 4.70 -5.84
C VAL A 120 -8.92 3.64 -6.43
N GLU A 121 -8.45 3.01 -7.49
CA GLU A 121 -9.04 1.83 -8.09
C GLU A 121 -8.57 0.58 -7.34
N PHE A 122 -9.43 0.04 -6.47
CA PHE A 122 -9.14 -1.20 -5.76
C PHE A 122 -9.66 -2.40 -6.55
N VAL A 123 -8.82 -3.41 -6.73
CA VAL A 123 -9.29 -4.71 -7.22
C VAL A 123 -10.11 -5.37 -6.11
N ALA A 124 -11.41 -5.57 -6.35
CA ALA A 124 -12.28 -6.30 -5.44
C ALA A 124 -12.02 -7.80 -5.58
N MET A 125 -11.59 -8.45 -4.51
CA MET A 125 -11.16 -9.85 -4.49
C MET A 125 -12.17 -10.74 -3.77
N GLU A 126 -12.59 -11.84 -4.39
CA GLU A 126 -13.54 -12.78 -3.77
C GLU A 126 -12.92 -13.55 -2.59
N ASN A 127 -11.67 -13.99 -2.74
CA ASN A 127 -10.98 -14.87 -1.80
C ASN A 127 -9.91 -14.17 -0.94
N CYS A 128 -10.02 -12.85 -0.73
CA CYS A 128 -9.17 -12.12 0.21
C CYS A 128 -9.86 -11.99 1.57
N SER A 129 -9.21 -12.48 2.63
CA SER A 129 -9.71 -12.46 4.02
C SER A 129 -9.32 -11.21 4.80
N SER A 130 -8.69 -10.22 4.14
CA SER A 130 -8.27 -8.99 4.78
C SER A 130 -9.45 -8.21 5.38
N THR A 131 -9.20 -7.56 6.53
CA THR A 131 -10.15 -6.70 7.25
C THR A 131 -9.80 -5.22 7.10
N HIS A 132 -9.14 -4.89 6.00
CA HIS A 132 -8.70 -3.55 5.61
C HIS A 132 -8.56 -3.48 4.09
N PHE A 133 -8.58 -2.28 3.54
CA PHE A 133 -8.11 -2.04 2.17
C PHE A 133 -6.59 -2.17 2.13
N ILE A 134 -6.02 -2.64 1.02
CA ILE A 134 -4.57 -2.68 0.78
C ILE A 134 -4.25 -1.61 -0.25
N PHE A 135 -3.48 -0.62 0.16
CA PHE A 135 -2.90 0.40 -0.71
C PHE A 135 -1.54 -0.09 -1.19
N GLY A 136 -1.48 -0.47 -2.46
CA GLY A 136 -0.32 -1.11 -3.08
C GLY A 136 0.69 -0.14 -3.68
N ASN A 137 1.76 -0.73 -4.21
CA ASN A 137 2.87 -0.05 -4.87
C ASN A 137 2.46 0.69 -6.15
N ASP A 138 1.36 0.30 -6.79
CA ASP A 138 0.76 1.00 -7.91
C ASP A 138 0.51 2.48 -7.58
N TYR A 139 -0.12 2.76 -6.45
CA TYR A 139 -0.42 4.13 -6.03
C TYR A 139 0.75 4.82 -5.32
N PHE A 140 1.65 4.07 -4.64
CA PHE A 140 2.90 4.65 -4.13
C PHE A 140 3.74 5.26 -5.26
N ILE A 141 3.93 4.52 -6.35
CA ILE A 141 4.69 4.99 -7.51
C ILE A 141 3.94 6.10 -8.24
N MET A 142 2.64 5.94 -8.48
CA MET A 142 1.84 6.90 -9.24
C MET A 142 1.82 8.30 -8.60
N TYR A 143 1.78 8.36 -7.27
CA TYR A 143 1.72 9.62 -6.52
C TYR A 143 3.06 10.04 -5.88
N GLY A 144 4.13 9.26 -6.04
CA GLY A 144 5.43 9.54 -5.43
C GLY A 144 5.38 9.58 -3.90
N ILE A 145 4.63 8.66 -3.29
CA ILE A 145 4.43 8.61 -1.84
C ILE A 145 5.53 7.79 -1.17
N ASP A 146 6.24 8.42 -0.23
CA ASP A 146 7.22 7.75 0.63
C ASP A 146 6.62 7.40 2.00
N LEU A 147 6.92 6.19 2.49
CA LEU A 147 6.51 5.76 3.83
C LEU A 147 7.58 6.12 4.87
N HIS A 148 7.16 6.93 5.84
CA HIS A 148 7.98 7.28 6.98
C HIS A 148 7.22 7.03 8.28
N ASN A 149 7.80 6.20 9.14
CA ASN A 149 7.34 6.07 10.52
C ASN A 149 7.86 7.25 11.34
N ASN A 150 7.05 8.33 11.42
CA ASN A 150 7.33 9.47 12.29
C ASN A 150 6.81 9.21 13.71
N LYS A 151 7.45 9.79 14.73
CA LYS A 151 7.07 9.69 16.15
C LYS A 151 6.07 10.75 16.59
N ASP A 152 5.96 11.84 15.82
CA ASP A 152 5.15 13.01 16.21
C ASP A 152 3.72 12.96 15.65
N ARG A 153 3.28 11.78 15.22
CA ARG A 153 1.89 11.40 14.95
C ARG A 153 1.51 10.21 15.80
#